data_AF-K0V8N9-F1
#
_entry.id   AF-K0V8N9-F1
#
_cell.length_a   1.000
_cell.length_b   1.000
_cell.length_c   1.000
_cell.angle_alpha   90.00
_cell.angle_beta   90.00
_cell.angle_gamma   90.00
#
_symmetry.space_group_name_H-M   'P 1'
#
loop_
_entity.id
_entity.type
_entity.pdbx_description
1 polymer ?
#
loop_
_entity_poly.entity_id
_entity_poly.type
_entity_poly.pdbx_seq_one_letter_code
_entity_poly.pdbx_strand_id
1 'polypeptide(L)'
;MLFTSPAPDVQLENCLVSDPAHIGEGIHAVGEHVRRIQIALNEVDAAGLVVDGVYGGGTGDAVEAYKNKRGILSPGQLTADRIVGKGTIRHLDDDVIEFESLTPPGDGLVSPTEAGDPHDHSQCPTPPRVSAPGPDGRAQHQGTPINPIGNAMRINIYGEGETDYLGFSDFATEPQHAHGRPLTAVLANGCASDICMRSAPINQVTLNEIRRLAQSALVGGCRFTYASTQVQFATPRADILSLGTVIQQHRIADPTDPANPQFDMEVWVVEMF
;
A
#
# COMPACT_ATOMS: atom_id res chain seq x y z
N MET A 1 -6.83 15.99 -7.17
CA MET A 1 -6.90 14.59 -7.60
C MET A 1 -7.46 13.74 -6.45
N LEU A 2 -8.72 13.95 -6.02
CA LEU A 2 -9.27 13.59 -4.69
C LEU A 2 -9.00 12.16 -4.19
N PHE A 3 -7.80 11.91 -3.66
CA PHE A 3 -7.29 10.64 -3.11
C PHE A 3 -7.09 9.49 -4.13
N THR A 4 -6.60 9.83 -5.33
CA THR A 4 -5.73 9.04 -6.24
C THR A 4 -6.01 7.53 -6.44
N SER A 5 -7.27 7.18 -6.65
CA SER A 5 -7.75 5.96 -7.33
C SER A 5 -8.17 6.34 -8.78
N PRO A 6 -8.14 5.44 -9.80
CA PRO A 6 -8.34 5.84 -11.21
C PRO A 6 -9.78 6.28 -11.56
N ALA A 7 -10.75 6.17 -10.66
CA ALA A 7 -12.14 6.56 -10.89
C ALA A 7 -12.55 7.86 -10.15
N PRO A 8 -13.18 8.82 -10.86
CA PRO A 8 -13.78 10.01 -10.25
C PRO A 8 -14.85 9.66 -9.20
N ASP A 9 -14.98 10.49 -8.15
CA ASP A 9 -16.09 10.43 -7.19
C ASP A 9 -16.80 11.78 -7.13
N VAL A 10 -18.07 11.77 -7.52
CA VAL A 10 -18.90 12.98 -7.66
C VAL A 10 -19.13 13.68 -6.32
N GLN A 11 -19.21 12.95 -5.21
CA GLN A 11 -19.45 13.55 -3.90
C GLN A 11 -18.19 14.29 -3.42
N LEU A 12 -17.01 13.72 -3.61
CA LEU A 12 -15.74 14.39 -3.32
C LEU A 12 -15.57 15.64 -4.20
N GLU A 13 -15.82 15.52 -5.51
CA GLU A 13 -15.74 16.64 -6.45
C GLU A 13 -16.68 17.79 -6.06
N ASN A 14 -17.92 17.47 -5.70
CA ASN A 14 -18.88 18.46 -5.22
C ASN A 14 -18.44 19.07 -3.89
N CYS A 15 -17.91 18.27 -2.96
CA CYS A 15 -17.41 18.75 -1.66
C CYS A 15 -16.25 19.74 -1.82
N LEU A 16 -15.45 19.63 -2.89
CA LEU A 16 -14.36 20.56 -3.19
C LEU A 16 -14.86 21.96 -3.60
N VAL A 17 -16.09 22.08 -4.10
CA VAL A 17 -16.60 23.33 -4.70
C VAL A 17 -17.90 23.86 -4.07
N SER A 18 -18.64 23.07 -3.28
CA SER A 18 -20.00 23.38 -2.83
C SER A 18 -20.23 23.06 -1.34
N ASP A 19 -20.66 24.04 -0.55
CA ASP A 19 -20.88 23.87 0.90
C ASP A 19 -21.99 22.84 1.24
N PRO A 20 -23.10 22.76 0.49
CA PRO A 20 -24.09 21.69 0.67
C PRO A 20 -23.57 20.26 0.46
N ALA A 21 -22.38 20.11 -0.13
CA ALA A 21 -21.75 18.81 -0.39
C ALA A 21 -20.68 18.42 0.66
N HIS A 22 -20.52 19.19 1.74
CA HIS A 22 -19.64 18.85 2.85
C HIS A 22 -20.00 17.52 3.50
N ILE A 23 -19.00 16.80 4.00
CA ILE A 23 -19.16 15.43 4.51
C ILE A 23 -18.90 15.44 6.02
N GLY A 24 -19.79 14.82 6.80
CA GLY A 24 -19.67 14.76 8.25
C GLY A 24 -20.74 13.87 8.89
N GLU A 25 -20.78 13.83 10.22
CA GLU A 25 -21.79 13.07 10.95
C GLU A 25 -23.21 13.53 10.57
N GLY A 26 -23.99 12.62 9.97
CA GLY A 26 -25.34 12.92 9.47
C GLY A 26 -25.42 13.73 8.16
N ILE A 27 -24.29 14.08 7.53
CA ILE A 27 -24.23 14.87 6.30
C ILE A 27 -23.42 14.10 5.25
N HIS A 28 -24.08 13.56 4.23
CA HIS A 28 -23.45 12.68 3.23
C HIS A 28 -22.60 11.59 3.88
N ALA A 29 -23.07 11.05 5.01
CA ALA A 29 -22.27 10.29 5.96
C ALA A 29 -21.97 8.83 5.55
N VAL A 30 -22.46 8.37 4.39
CA VAL A 30 -22.28 6.98 3.95
C VAL A 30 -21.95 6.93 2.47
N GLY A 31 -20.92 6.16 2.10
CA GLY A 31 -20.58 5.91 0.69
C GLY A 31 -19.09 5.71 0.44
N GLU A 32 -18.75 5.51 -0.83
CA GLU A 32 -17.36 5.33 -1.27
C GLU A 32 -16.50 6.57 -0.98
N HIS A 33 -17.06 7.77 -1.10
CA HIS A 33 -16.39 9.02 -0.72
C HIS A 33 -15.96 9.02 0.74
N VAL A 34 -16.73 8.41 1.64
CA VAL A 34 -16.35 8.27 3.05
C VAL A 34 -15.23 7.25 3.21
N ARG A 35 -15.28 6.12 2.50
CA ARG A 35 -14.16 5.16 2.49
C ARG A 35 -12.87 5.85 2.08
N ARG A 36 -12.89 6.64 1.00
CA ARG A 36 -11.72 7.38 0.51
C ARG A 36 -11.18 8.38 1.54
N ILE A 37 -12.05 9.04 2.30
CA ILE A 37 -11.63 9.92 3.41
C ILE A 37 -10.97 9.11 4.54
N GLN A 38 -11.58 8.00 4.95
CA GLN A 38 -11.02 7.14 6.00
C GLN A 38 -9.65 6.57 5.60
N ILE A 39 -9.51 6.20 4.33
CA ILE A 39 -8.26 5.75 3.70
C ILE A 39 -7.21 6.85 3.77
N ALA A 40 -7.53 8.04 3.25
CA ALA A 40 -6.60 9.16 3.20
C ALA A 40 -6.13 9.55 4.61
N LEU A 41 -7.02 9.60 5.60
CA LEU A 41 -6.66 9.89 7.00
C LEU A 41 -5.75 8.81 7.62
N ASN A 42 -5.97 7.54 7.26
CA ASN A 42 -5.08 6.46 7.69
C ASN A 42 -3.69 6.60 7.04
N GLU A 43 -3.61 6.98 5.77
CA GLU A 43 -2.33 7.13 5.05
C GLU A 43 -1.52 8.33 5.58
N VAL A 44 -2.13 9.51 5.68
CA VAL A 44 -1.36 10.74 5.97
C VAL A 44 -1.14 11.00 7.45
N ASP A 45 -1.92 10.36 8.33
CA ASP A 45 -1.91 10.60 9.78
C ASP A 45 -1.96 9.34 10.65
N ALA A 46 -1.95 8.13 10.07
CA ALA A 46 -2.04 6.86 10.80
C ALA A 46 -3.25 6.81 11.77
N ALA A 47 -4.40 7.31 11.32
CA ALA A 47 -5.59 7.51 12.16
C ALA A 47 -6.20 6.22 12.75
N GLY A 48 -5.80 5.03 12.28
CA GLY A 48 -6.27 3.74 12.81
C GLY A 48 -7.77 3.48 12.61
N LEU A 49 -8.37 4.09 11.59
CA LEU A 49 -9.79 3.96 11.28
C LEU A 49 -10.10 2.61 10.63
N VAL A 50 -11.22 2.02 11.02
CA VAL A 50 -11.86 0.96 10.21
C VAL A 50 -12.43 1.62 8.95
N VAL A 51 -12.03 1.14 7.78
CA VAL A 51 -12.54 1.63 6.50
C VAL A 51 -13.85 0.92 6.17
N ASP A 52 -14.96 1.47 6.62
CA ASP A 52 -16.32 0.92 6.48
C ASP A 52 -17.24 1.78 5.61
N GLY A 53 -16.82 2.99 5.24
CA GLY A 53 -17.62 3.92 4.46
C GLY A 53 -18.73 4.59 5.25
N VAL A 54 -18.67 4.57 6.59
CA VAL A 54 -19.62 5.23 7.49
C VAL A 54 -18.91 6.31 8.30
N TYR A 55 -19.35 7.55 8.13
CA TYR A 55 -18.81 8.71 8.83
C TYR A 55 -19.44 8.80 10.22
N GLY A 56 -18.91 8.00 11.14
CA GLY A 56 -19.29 8.01 12.55
C GLY A 56 -18.37 8.86 13.42
N GLY A 57 -18.53 8.74 14.74
CA GLY A 57 -17.72 9.47 15.73
C GLY A 57 -16.21 9.28 15.54
N GLY A 58 -15.74 8.06 15.30
CA GLY A 58 -14.31 7.81 15.08
C GLY A 58 -13.75 8.55 13.86
N THR A 59 -14.49 8.58 12.74
CA THR A 59 -14.08 9.35 11.55
C THR A 59 -14.09 10.85 11.83
N GLY A 60 -15.10 11.34 12.57
CA GLY A 60 -15.15 12.75 12.99
C GLY A 60 -13.98 13.16 13.89
N ASP A 61 -13.58 12.29 14.84
CA ASP A 61 -12.42 12.49 15.72
C ASP A 61 -11.13 12.61 14.89
N ALA A 62 -10.94 11.70 13.92
CA ALA A 62 -9.78 11.70 13.04
C ALA A 62 -9.72 12.95 12.16
N VAL A 63 -10.85 13.42 11.63
CA VAL A 63 -10.90 14.66 10.82
C VAL A 63 -10.57 15.89 11.67
N GLU A 64 -11.08 15.97 12.89
CA GLU A 64 -10.74 17.05 13.82
C GLU A 64 -9.23 17.03 14.15
N ALA A 65 -8.66 15.86 14.47
CA ALA A 65 -7.24 15.70 14.74
C ALA A 65 -6.36 16.12 13.55
N TYR A 66 -6.71 15.64 12.35
CA TYR A 66 -6.05 15.96 11.09
C TYR A 66 -6.03 17.48 10.84
N LYS A 67 -7.19 18.14 11.00
CA LYS A 67 -7.32 19.59 10.81
C LYS A 67 -6.56 20.39 11.86
N ASN A 68 -6.62 19.99 13.13
CA ASN A 68 -5.89 20.65 14.22
C ASN A 68 -4.37 20.58 13.99
N LYS A 69 -3.84 19.41 13.59
CA LYS A 69 -2.41 19.22 13.27
C LYS A 69 -1.91 20.15 12.16
N ARG A 70 -2.78 20.49 11.20
CA ARG A 70 -2.48 21.33 10.03
C ARG A 70 -2.96 22.77 10.13
N GLY A 71 -3.59 23.15 11.24
CA GLY A 71 -4.14 24.49 11.41
C GLY A 71 -5.31 24.84 10.47
N ILE A 72 -6.07 23.84 10.01
CA ILE A 72 -7.23 24.02 9.14
C ILE A 72 -8.44 24.46 9.99
N LEU A 73 -8.42 25.73 10.40
CA LEU A 73 -9.41 26.35 11.28
C LEU A 73 -10.16 27.46 10.55
N SER A 74 -11.47 27.57 10.83
CA SER A 74 -12.24 28.74 10.43
C SER A 74 -11.90 29.94 11.33
N PRO A 75 -12.12 31.19 10.86
CA PRO A 75 -11.87 32.38 11.68
C PRO A 75 -12.55 32.31 13.05
N GLY A 76 -11.76 32.44 14.11
CA GLY A 76 -12.24 32.42 15.49
C GLY A 76 -12.41 31.03 16.12
N GLN A 77 -12.16 29.94 15.39
CA GLN A 77 -12.11 28.60 15.97
C GLN A 77 -10.80 28.37 16.75
N LEU A 78 -10.92 27.80 17.95
CA LEU A 78 -9.77 27.31 18.74
C LEU A 78 -9.49 25.82 18.47
N THR A 79 -10.53 25.08 18.10
CA THR A 79 -10.48 23.67 17.70
C THR A 79 -11.22 23.48 16.40
N ALA A 80 -10.70 22.61 15.53
CA ALA A 80 -11.33 22.29 14.27
C ALA A 80 -12.70 21.64 14.49
N ASP A 81 -13.66 21.93 13.60
CA ASP A 81 -14.87 21.12 13.52
C ASP A 81 -14.58 19.75 12.88
N ARG A 82 -15.53 18.84 13.03
CA ARG A 82 -15.47 17.43 12.59
C ARG A 82 -16.02 17.22 11.17
N ILE A 83 -16.10 18.28 10.37
CA ILE A 83 -16.67 18.27 9.02
C ILE A 83 -15.54 18.40 8.00
N VAL A 84 -15.60 17.55 6.97
CA VAL A 84 -14.79 17.68 5.76
C VAL A 84 -15.48 18.68 4.85
N GLY A 85 -14.96 19.90 4.83
CA GLY A 85 -15.37 20.94 3.90
C GLY A 85 -14.35 21.18 2.78
N LYS A 86 -14.60 22.18 1.92
CA LYS A 86 -13.74 22.54 0.78
C LYS A 86 -12.25 22.69 1.12
N GLY A 87 -11.95 23.33 2.26
CA GLY A 87 -10.57 23.51 2.71
C GLY A 87 -9.93 22.19 3.13
N THR A 88 -10.64 21.42 3.95
CA THR A 88 -10.18 20.11 4.45
C THR A 88 -9.94 19.13 3.32
N ILE A 89 -10.88 19.02 2.37
CA ILE A 89 -10.75 18.06 1.28
C ILE A 89 -9.60 18.41 0.33
N ARG A 90 -9.32 19.70 0.11
CA ARG A 90 -8.15 20.13 -0.68
C ARG A 90 -6.84 19.80 0.02
N HIS A 91 -6.72 20.14 1.31
CA HIS A 91 -5.51 19.84 2.06
C HIS A 91 -5.25 18.33 2.14
N LEU A 92 -6.28 17.54 2.40
CA LEU A 92 -6.13 16.09 2.49
C LEU A 92 -5.65 15.54 1.14
N ASP A 93 -6.13 16.12 0.03
CA ASP A 93 -5.79 15.68 -1.32
C ASP A 93 -4.34 16.02 -1.67
N ASP A 94 -3.91 17.22 -1.31
CA ASP A 94 -2.52 17.66 -1.45
C ASP A 94 -1.58 16.78 -0.60
N ASP A 95 -1.94 16.44 0.63
CA ASP A 95 -1.14 15.58 1.49
C ASP A 95 -1.05 14.14 0.98
N VAL A 96 -2.13 13.59 0.41
CA VAL A 96 -2.09 12.27 -0.22
C VAL A 96 -1.17 12.31 -1.43
N ILE A 97 -1.25 13.34 -2.28
CA ILE A 97 -0.33 13.50 -3.41
C ILE A 97 1.13 13.59 -2.93
N GLU A 98 1.39 14.36 -1.88
CA GLU A 98 2.73 14.47 -1.30
C GLU A 98 3.20 13.10 -0.80
N PHE A 99 2.38 12.41 0.00
CA PHE A 99 2.66 11.07 0.52
C PHE A 99 3.00 10.07 -0.60
N GLU A 100 2.21 10.05 -1.67
CA GLU A 100 2.42 9.18 -2.84
C GLU A 100 3.67 9.53 -3.67
N SER A 101 4.09 10.80 -3.62
CA SER A 101 5.25 11.30 -4.36
C SER A 101 6.59 11.09 -3.66
N LEU A 102 6.60 10.66 -2.40
CA LEU A 102 7.83 10.41 -1.65
C LEU A 102 8.55 9.18 -2.22
N THR A 103 9.81 9.35 -2.65
CA THR A 103 10.74 8.25 -2.89
C THR A 103 11.25 7.72 -1.54
N PRO A 104 11.37 6.40 -1.31
CA PRO A 104 11.87 5.90 -0.05
C PRO A 104 13.32 6.38 0.16
N PRO A 105 13.67 6.93 1.34
CA PRO A 105 15.06 7.17 1.67
C PRO A 105 15.80 5.81 1.84
N GLY A 106 17.14 5.82 1.89
CA GLY A 106 17.96 4.59 1.96
C GLY A 106 17.81 3.76 3.25
N ASP A 107 16.99 4.24 4.19
CA ASP A 107 16.45 3.60 5.39
C ASP A 107 14.97 3.18 5.22
N GLY A 108 14.45 3.24 3.99
CA GLY A 108 13.10 2.85 3.60
C GLY A 108 12.87 1.34 3.70
N LEU A 109 11.65 0.91 3.37
CA LEU A 109 11.25 -0.49 3.40
C LEU A 109 11.16 -1.11 2.00
N VAL A 110 11.48 -0.33 0.96
CA VAL A 110 11.36 -0.70 -0.45
C VAL A 110 12.61 -0.34 -1.21
N SER A 111 13.08 -1.22 -2.09
CA SER A 111 14.20 -0.94 -2.96
C SER A 111 13.83 0.07 -4.05
N PRO A 112 14.55 1.20 -4.18
CA PRO A 112 14.25 2.23 -5.17
C PRO A 112 14.82 1.93 -6.56
N THR A 113 15.66 0.89 -6.73
CA THR A 113 16.37 0.62 -7.98
C THR A 113 16.21 -0.81 -8.45
N GLU A 114 16.33 -1.04 -9.76
CA GLU A 114 16.31 -2.39 -10.33
C GLU A 114 17.42 -3.29 -9.79
N ALA A 115 18.57 -2.71 -9.42
CA ALA A 115 19.74 -3.43 -8.93
C ALA A 115 19.62 -3.90 -7.47
N GLY A 116 18.67 -3.37 -6.70
CA GLY A 116 18.54 -3.72 -5.29
C GLY A 116 19.64 -3.12 -4.42
N ASP A 117 19.70 -3.57 -3.17
CA ASP A 117 20.82 -3.24 -2.29
C ASP A 117 22.09 -3.98 -2.73
N PRO A 118 23.27 -3.32 -2.70
CA PRO A 118 24.54 -3.99 -3.02
C PRO A 118 24.79 -5.20 -2.11
N HIS A 119 24.89 -6.39 -2.70
CA HIS A 119 25.20 -7.63 -2.00
C HIS A 119 26.17 -8.52 -2.80
N ASP A 120 26.78 -9.49 -2.12
CA ASP A 120 27.73 -10.41 -2.76
C ASP A 120 26.99 -11.49 -3.56
N HIS A 121 26.97 -11.34 -4.88
CA HIS A 121 26.34 -12.31 -5.78
C HIS A 121 27.01 -13.69 -5.79
N SER A 122 28.26 -13.83 -5.31
CA SER A 122 28.88 -15.15 -5.13
C SER A 122 28.24 -15.94 -3.98
N GLN A 123 27.57 -15.24 -3.07
CA GLN A 123 26.84 -15.79 -1.93
C GLN A 123 25.32 -15.76 -2.16
N CYS A 124 24.86 -15.33 -3.34
CA CYS A 124 23.44 -15.33 -3.65
C CYS A 124 22.94 -16.78 -3.65
N PRO A 125 21.93 -17.12 -2.81
CA PRO A 125 21.55 -18.51 -2.57
C PRO A 125 20.97 -19.21 -3.81
N THR A 126 20.64 -18.48 -4.88
CA THR A 126 19.89 -18.99 -6.01
C THR A 126 20.34 -18.38 -7.35
N PRO A 127 20.47 -19.19 -8.43
CA PRO A 127 20.60 -18.67 -9.79
C PRO A 127 19.36 -17.86 -10.19
N PRO A 128 19.45 -16.89 -11.12
CA PRO A 128 18.29 -16.12 -11.56
C PRO A 128 17.21 -17.06 -12.09
N ARG A 129 16.08 -17.14 -11.39
CA ARG A 129 14.87 -17.77 -11.91
C ARG A 129 14.06 -16.65 -12.51
N VAL A 130 14.29 -16.25 -13.75
CA VAL A 130 13.61 -15.07 -14.29
C VAL A 130 12.95 -15.37 -15.62
N SER A 131 11.62 -15.27 -15.63
CA SER A 131 10.82 -15.31 -16.85
C SER A 131 11.00 -14.02 -17.67
N ALA A 132 11.25 -12.89 -16.99
CA ALA A 132 11.52 -11.59 -17.58
C ALA A 132 12.74 -10.91 -16.90
N PRO A 133 13.98 -11.25 -17.30
CA PRO A 133 15.18 -10.64 -16.74
C PRO A 133 15.26 -9.15 -17.07
N GLY A 134 15.86 -8.39 -16.15
CA GLY A 134 16.32 -7.03 -16.42
C GLY A 134 17.50 -6.99 -17.41
N PRO A 135 18.01 -5.78 -17.73
CA PRO A 135 19.09 -5.59 -18.72
C PRO A 135 20.39 -6.35 -18.42
N ASP A 136 20.64 -6.69 -17.15
CA ASP A 136 21.81 -7.45 -16.69
C ASP A 136 21.58 -8.98 -16.68
N GLY A 137 20.42 -9.45 -17.14
CA GLY A 137 20.06 -10.86 -17.16
C GLY A 137 19.55 -11.42 -15.83
N ARG A 138 19.25 -10.56 -14.84
CA ARG A 138 18.89 -10.96 -13.47
C ARG A 138 17.50 -10.47 -13.08
N ALA A 139 17.05 -10.91 -11.90
CA ALA A 139 15.79 -10.49 -11.32
C ALA A 139 15.90 -9.02 -10.89
N GLN A 140 14.89 -8.22 -11.24
CA GLN A 140 14.84 -6.83 -10.83
C GLN A 140 14.32 -6.73 -9.39
N HIS A 141 14.96 -5.87 -8.61
CA HIS A 141 14.66 -5.67 -7.20
C HIS A 141 13.81 -4.42 -6.94
N GLN A 142 13.57 -3.59 -7.95
CA GLN A 142 12.78 -2.37 -7.77
C GLN A 142 11.39 -2.73 -7.21
N GLY A 143 11.00 -2.06 -6.13
CA GLY A 143 9.73 -2.30 -5.45
C GLY A 143 9.72 -3.49 -4.48
N THR A 144 10.79 -4.29 -4.40
CA THR A 144 10.88 -5.37 -3.40
C THR A 144 11.17 -4.81 -2.01
N PRO A 145 10.88 -5.55 -0.93
CA PRO A 145 11.29 -5.15 0.42
C PRO A 145 12.79 -4.88 0.53
N ILE A 146 13.17 -3.93 1.38
CA ILE A 146 14.48 -3.82 2.04
C ILE A 146 14.19 -3.71 3.54
N ASN A 147 14.98 -4.34 4.42
CA ASN A 147 14.73 -4.38 5.88
C ASN A 147 13.45 -5.14 6.33
N PRO A 148 13.30 -6.46 6.04
CA PRO A 148 12.18 -7.26 6.55
C PRO A 148 12.19 -7.39 8.08
N ILE A 149 11.02 -7.59 8.70
CA ILE A 149 10.87 -7.83 10.15
C ILE A 149 11.69 -9.08 10.54
N GLY A 150 11.48 -10.18 9.81
CA GLY A 150 12.36 -11.34 9.84
C GLY A 150 12.38 -12.16 11.13
N ASN A 151 11.35 -12.06 11.96
CA ASN A 151 11.18 -12.88 13.15
C ASN A 151 10.39 -14.17 12.89
N ALA A 152 9.82 -14.35 11.69
CA ALA A 152 9.20 -15.59 11.22
C ALA A 152 9.42 -15.79 9.70
N MET A 153 8.51 -16.49 9.02
CA MET A 153 8.69 -16.77 7.59
C MET A 153 8.59 -15.49 6.75
N ARG A 154 9.47 -15.41 5.75
CA ARG A 154 9.46 -14.39 4.70
C ARG A 154 9.00 -15.04 3.40
N ILE A 155 7.84 -14.64 2.91
CA ILE A 155 7.14 -15.31 1.80
C ILE A 155 7.09 -14.36 0.61
N ASN A 156 7.56 -14.81 -0.55
CA ASN A 156 7.37 -14.10 -1.80
C ASN A 156 6.30 -14.81 -2.64
N ILE A 157 5.15 -14.17 -2.85
CA ILE A 157 4.05 -14.75 -3.61
C ILE A 157 4.31 -14.52 -5.09
N TYR A 158 4.36 -15.61 -5.85
CA TYR A 158 4.68 -15.66 -7.28
C TYR A 158 6.08 -15.17 -7.65
N GLY A 159 6.93 -14.94 -6.65
CA GLY A 159 8.30 -14.47 -6.80
C GLY A 159 9.19 -15.34 -7.68
N GLU A 160 10.22 -14.75 -8.25
CA GLU A 160 11.20 -15.44 -9.08
C GLU A 160 12.63 -15.26 -8.54
N GLY A 161 12.75 -15.23 -7.21
CA GLY A 161 14.02 -15.12 -6.50
C GLY A 161 14.57 -13.70 -6.35
N GLU A 162 13.81 -12.66 -6.71
CA GLU A 162 14.19 -11.26 -6.55
C GLU A 162 14.37 -10.84 -5.08
N THR A 163 13.93 -11.65 -4.13
CA THR A 163 14.04 -11.39 -2.68
C THR A 163 14.89 -12.44 -1.94
N ASP A 164 15.52 -13.37 -2.65
CA ASP A 164 16.22 -14.50 -2.03
C ASP A 164 17.41 -14.06 -1.18
N TYR A 165 18.07 -12.96 -1.55
CA TYR A 165 19.16 -12.35 -0.78
C TYR A 165 18.70 -11.82 0.59
N LEU A 166 17.39 -11.58 0.76
CA LEU A 166 16.75 -11.20 2.03
C LEU A 166 16.15 -12.42 2.75
N GLY A 167 16.38 -13.63 2.25
CA GLY A 167 15.88 -14.87 2.87
C GLY A 167 14.39 -15.12 2.70
N PHE A 168 13.75 -14.48 1.71
CA PHE A 168 12.40 -14.86 1.30
C PHE A 168 12.41 -16.21 0.60
N SER A 169 11.24 -16.85 0.57
CA SER A 169 11.02 -18.08 -0.19
C SER A 169 9.80 -17.92 -1.09
N ASP A 170 9.93 -18.33 -2.35
CA ASP A 170 8.88 -18.21 -3.35
C ASP A 170 7.78 -19.26 -3.15
N PHE A 171 6.53 -18.82 -3.11
CA PHE A 171 5.34 -19.66 -3.06
C PHE A 171 4.30 -19.19 -4.09
N ALA A 172 3.37 -20.07 -4.42
CA ALA A 172 2.18 -19.71 -5.18
C ALA A 172 0.91 -19.96 -4.36
N THR A 173 -0.09 -19.10 -4.52
CA THR A 173 -1.39 -19.33 -3.86
C THR A 173 -2.24 -20.32 -4.65
N GLU A 174 -1.98 -20.48 -5.96
CA GLU A 174 -2.75 -21.33 -6.85
C GLU A 174 -1.87 -22.24 -7.73
N PRO A 175 -2.25 -23.54 -7.93
CA PRO A 175 -1.47 -24.51 -8.72
C PRO A 175 -1.16 -24.07 -10.16
N GLN A 176 -2.11 -23.44 -10.83
CA GLN A 176 -1.95 -23.03 -12.23
C GLN A 176 -0.94 -21.90 -12.42
N HIS A 177 -0.59 -21.18 -11.34
CA HIS A 177 0.37 -20.07 -11.32
C HIS A 177 1.67 -20.46 -10.58
N ALA A 178 1.81 -21.73 -10.19
CA ALA A 178 2.94 -22.18 -9.39
C ALA A 178 4.26 -22.17 -10.14
N HIS A 179 4.27 -22.60 -11.41
CA HIS A 179 5.49 -22.73 -12.22
C HIS A 179 6.65 -23.43 -11.48
N GLY A 180 6.34 -24.46 -10.69
CA GLY A 180 7.32 -25.23 -9.90
C GLY A 180 7.53 -24.75 -8.46
N ARG A 181 6.92 -23.63 -8.06
CA ARG A 181 6.91 -23.17 -6.66
C ARG A 181 6.02 -24.08 -5.79
N PRO A 182 6.36 -24.27 -4.51
CA PRO A 182 5.44 -24.85 -3.54
C PRO A 182 4.20 -23.96 -3.36
N LEU A 183 3.08 -24.58 -2.95
CA LEU A 183 1.85 -23.84 -2.67
C LEU A 183 1.84 -23.31 -1.25
N THR A 184 1.31 -22.11 -1.03
CA THR A 184 1.11 -21.54 0.32
C THR A 184 0.19 -22.41 1.19
N ALA A 185 -0.67 -23.22 0.58
CA ALA A 185 -1.55 -24.17 1.27
C ALA A 185 -0.80 -25.19 2.16
N VAL A 186 0.51 -25.41 1.95
CA VAL A 186 1.33 -26.29 2.81
C VAL A 186 1.83 -25.59 4.08
N LEU A 187 1.68 -24.26 4.16
CA LEU A 187 2.18 -23.44 5.24
C LEU A 187 1.14 -23.32 6.36
N ALA A 188 1.64 -23.25 7.60
CA ALA A 188 0.79 -23.01 8.76
C ALA A 188 0.14 -21.61 8.70
N ASN A 189 -1.04 -21.48 9.31
CA ASN A 189 -1.67 -20.17 9.47
C ASN A 189 -0.80 -19.29 10.37
N GLY A 190 -0.72 -18.00 10.06
CA GLY A 190 0.00 -17.05 10.91
C GLY A 190 1.52 -17.29 10.98
N CYS A 191 2.12 -17.90 9.96
CA CYS A 191 3.55 -18.23 9.96
C CYS A 191 4.43 -17.11 9.42
N ALA A 192 3.85 -16.09 8.78
CA ALA A 192 4.60 -15.06 8.08
C ALA A 192 4.83 -13.82 8.95
N SER A 193 6.07 -13.34 8.97
CA SER A 193 6.41 -11.99 9.43
C SER A 193 6.49 -11.01 8.27
N ASP A 194 6.76 -11.51 7.07
CA ASP A 194 6.91 -10.71 5.87
C ASP A 194 6.28 -11.45 4.68
N ILE A 195 5.45 -10.76 3.94
CA ILE A 195 4.89 -11.24 2.67
C ILE A 195 5.21 -10.17 1.62
N CYS A 196 5.71 -10.56 0.46
CA CYS A 196 5.81 -9.66 -0.67
C CYS A 196 5.19 -10.25 -1.93
N MET A 197 4.80 -9.37 -2.85
CA MET A 197 4.35 -9.75 -4.17
C MET A 197 4.64 -8.61 -5.15
N ARG A 198 5.22 -8.95 -6.30
CA ARG A 198 5.56 -7.98 -7.34
C ARG A 198 4.97 -8.42 -8.67
N SER A 199 4.44 -7.47 -9.45
CA SER A 199 4.00 -7.70 -10.82
C SER A 199 3.08 -8.91 -10.97
N ALA A 200 2.13 -9.06 -10.04
CA ALA A 200 1.15 -10.12 -10.05
C ALA A 200 -0.23 -9.58 -9.60
N PRO A 201 -1.34 -10.13 -10.14
CA PRO A 201 -2.67 -9.69 -9.76
C PRO A 201 -3.03 -10.19 -8.36
N ILE A 202 -3.57 -9.31 -7.53
CA ILE A 202 -4.22 -9.69 -6.27
C ILE A 202 -5.65 -10.13 -6.61
N ASN A 203 -5.92 -11.43 -6.55
CA ASN A 203 -7.28 -11.97 -6.64
C ASN A 203 -7.79 -12.40 -5.25
N GLN A 204 -9.05 -12.82 -5.17
CA GLN A 204 -9.67 -13.20 -3.90
C GLN A 204 -8.97 -14.37 -3.20
N VAL A 205 -8.42 -15.34 -3.95
CA VAL A 205 -7.69 -16.48 -3.39
C VAL A 205 -6.39 -15.99 -2.74
N THR A 206 -5.63 -15.16 -3.47
CA THR A 206 -4.41 -14.54 -2.98
C THR A 206 -4.65 -13.68 -1.74
N LEU A 207 -5.73 -12.87 -1.71
CA LEU A 207 -6.09 -12.09 -0.52
C LEU A 207 -6.38 -12.97 0.70
N ASN A 208 -7.10 -14.07 0.51
CA ASN A 208 -7.42 -14.98 1.59
C ASN A 208 -6.16 -15.65 2.15
N GLU A 209 -5.23 -16.03 1.27
CA GLU A 209 -3.94 -16.60 1.67
C GLU A 209 -3.06 -15.58 2.39
N ILE A 210 -2.97 -14.34 1.90
CA ILE A 210 -2.23 -13.26 2.58
C ILE A 210 -2.77 -13.08 4.00
N ARG A 211 -4.10 -12.97 4.16
CA ARG A 211 -4.72 -12.87 5.49
C ARG A 211 -4.41 -14.09 6.35
N ARG A 212 -4.58 -15.30 5.83
CA ARG A 212 -4.34 -16.55 6.57
C ARG A 212 -2.91 -16.67 7.07
N LEU A 213 -1.93 -16.28 6.26
CA LEU A 213 -0.50 -16.36 6.57
C LEU A 213 -0.06 -15.27 7.55
N ALA A 214 -0.69 -14.10 7.51
CA ALA A 214 -0.39 -12.95 8.35
C ALA A 214 -1.06 -12.96 9.74
N GLN A 215 -2.14 -13.74 9.93
CA GLN A 215 -2.94 -13.80 11.16
C GLN A 215 -2.19 -14.44 12.35
N SER A 216 -1.23 -13.74 12.96
CA SER A 216 -0.53 -14.25 14.14
C SER A 216 -0.14 -13.17 15.15
N ALA A 217 -0.83 -13.22 16.30
CA ALA A 217 -0.41 -12.51 17.49
C ALA A 217 0.92 -13.03 18.07
N LEU A 218 1.37 -14.24 17.70
CA LEU A 218 2.62 -14.83 18.18
C LEU A 218 3.84 -14.34 17.39
N VAL A 219 3.66 -13.98 16.11
CA VAL A 219 4.70 -13.40 15.26
C VAL A 219 4.82 -11.89 15.45
N GLY A 220 3.83 -11.26 16.10
CA GLY A 220 3.87 -9.82 16.38
C GLY A 220 3.47 -8.94 15.19
N GLY A 221 2.72 -9.51 14.25
CA GLY A 221 2.28 -8.86 13.01
C GLY A 221 3.05 -9.33 11.77
N CYS A 222 2.56 -8.92 10.60
CA CYS A 222 3.16 -9.22 9.31
C CYS A 222 3.30 -7.94 8.49
N ARG A 223 4.44 -7.74 7.84
CA ARG A 223 4.62 -6.68 6.85
C ARG A 223 4.33 -7.21 5.45
N PHE A 224 3.38 -6.59 4.76
CA PHE A 224 3.07 -6.92 3.38
C PHE A 224 3.60 -5.84 2.43
N THR A 225 4.41 -6.22 1.45
CA THR A 225 4.90 -5.32 0.40
C THR A 225 4.33 -5.71 -0.96
N TYR A 226 3.59 -4.82 -1.60
CA TYR A 226 3.07 -5.02 -2.95
C TYR A 226 3.66 -4.01 -3.92
N ALA A 227 4.15 -4.47 -5.06
CA ALA A 227 4.66 -3.61 -6.12
C ALA A 227 4.06 -3.98 -7.47
N SER A 228 3.57 -2.99 -8.23
CA SER A 228 3.06 -3.21 -9.58
C SER A 228 3.12 -1.94 -10.42
N THR A 229 2.85 -2.04 -11.72
CA THR A 229 2.69 -0.91 -12.63
C THR A 229 1.27 -0.85 -13.17
N GLN A 230 0.77 0.34 -13.52
CA GLN A 230 -0.58 0.50 -14.06
C GLN A 230 -0.79 -0.27 -15.38
N VAL A 231 0.27 -0.50 -16.15
CA VAL A 231 0.23 -1.29 -17.40
C VAL A 231 0.11 -2.78 -17.14
N GLN A 232 0.88 -3.31 -16.18
CA GLN A 232 0.95 -4.76 -15.97
C GLN A 232 -0.22 -5.24 -15.14
N PHE A 233 -0.42 -4.64 -13.96
CA PHE A 233 -1.58 -4.87 -13.10
C PHE A 233 -1.89 -3.58 -12.36
N ALA A 234 -3.04 -2.98 -12.65
CA ALA A 234 -3.53 -1.84 -11.88
C ALA A 234 -3.56 -2.19 -10.38
N THR A 235 -2.94 -1.34 -9.57
CA THR A 235 -2.88 -1.53 -8.12
C THR A 235 -4.29 -1.58 -7.54
N PRO A 236 -4.68 -2.68 -6.88
CA PRO A 236 -6.00 -2.80 -6.28
C PRO A 236 -6.00 -2.17 -4.89
N ARG A 237 -5.97 -0.82 -4.87
CA ARG A 237 -5.86 -0.01 -3.64
C ARG A 237 -6.83 -0.45 -2.53
N ALA A 238 -8.10 -0.67 -2.87
CA ALA A 238 -9.11 -1.11 -1.90
C ALA A 238 -8.77 -2.46 -1.25
N ASP A 239 -8.20 -3.39 -2.01
CA ASP A 239 -7.80 -4.70 -1.52
C ASP A 239 -6.58 -4.59 -0.60
N ILE A 240 -5.58 -3.78 -0.97
CA ILE A 240 -4.39 -3.50 -0.14
C ILE A 240 -4.79 -2.90 1.20
N LEU A 241 -5.67 -1.89 1.17
CA LEU A 241 -6.16 -1.21 2.38
C LEU A 241 -7.05 -2.11 3.25
N SER A 242 -7.60 -3.18 2.70
CA SER A 242 -8.34 -4.19 3.47
C SER A 242 -7.44 -5.14 4.27
N LEU A 243 -6.11 -5.09 4.06
CA LEU A 243 -5.15 -5.97 4.72
C LEU A 243 -4.59 -5.41 6.03
N GLY A 244 -4.55 -4.08 6.18
CA GLY A 244 -3.97 -3.43 7.37
C GLY A 244 -3.66 -1.96 7.16
N THR A 245 -2.75 -1.44 7.97
CA THR A 245 -2.32 -0.02 7.94
C THR A 245 -1.20 0.16 6.92
N VAL A 246 -1.40 1.03 5.93
CA VAL A 246 -0.32 1.42 5.00
C VAL A 246 0.69 2.27 5.77
N ILE A 247 1.94 1.80 5.84
CA ILE A 247 3.03 2.49 6.53
C ILE A 247 4.01 3.16 5.55
N GLN A 248 4.04 2.71 4.30
CA GLN A 248 4.75 3.39 3.21
C GLN A 248 4.00 3.18 1.89
N GLN A 249 3.96 4.22 1.07
CA GLN A 249 3.53 4.13 -0.32
C GLN A 249 4.52 4.94 -1.16
N HIS A 250 4.92 4.38 -2.29
CA HIS A 250 5.92 4.98 -3.15
C HIS A 250 5.51 4.86 -4.61
N ARG A 251 5.79 5.91 -5.37
CA ARG A 251 5.86 5.84 -6.82
C ARG A 251 7.33 5.90 -7.24
N ILE A 252 7.83 4.84 -7.84
CA ILE A 252 9.20 4.75 -8.33
C ILE A 252 9.17 4.89 -9.85
N ALA A 253 9.82 5.94 -10.35
CA ALA A 253 9.84 6.21 -11.78
C ALA A 253 10.46 5.05 -12.57
N ASP A 254 9.85 4.71 -13.71
CA ASP A 254 10.46 3.75 -14.63
C ASP A 254 11.76 4.36 -15.20
N PRO A 255 12.93 3.72 -15.04
CA PRO A 255 14.19 4.29 -15.51
C PRO A 255 14.27 4.38 -17.04
N THR A 256 13.47 3.58 -17.76
CA THR A 256 13.39 3.57 -19.23
C THR A 256 12.41 4.60 -19.79
N ASP A 257 11.38 4.97 -19.02
CA ASP A 257 10.41 6.03 -19.38
C ASP A 257 10.07 6.94 -18.18
N PRO A 258 11.05 7.71 -17.66
CA PRO A 258 10.89 8.46 -16.40
C PRO A 258 9.92 9.64 -16.50
N ALA A 259 9.43 9.96 -17.69
CA ALA A 259 8.44 11.02 -17.92
C ALA A 259 7.01 10.48 -18.01
N ASN A 260 6.81 9.16 -17.96
CA ASN A 260 5.54 8.52 -18.20
C ASN A 260 5.06 7.73 -16.98
N PRO A 261 4.16 8.34 -16.16
CA PRO A 261 3.75 7.75 -14.90
C PRO A 261 2.95 6.44 -15.03
N GLN A 262 2.55 6.05 -16.24
CA GLN A 262 1.86 4.78 -16.47
C GLN A 262 2.79 3.58 -16.25
N PHE A 263 4.09 3.76 -16.49
CA PHE A 263 5.10 2.73 -16.29
C PHE A 263 5.74 2.77 -14.91
N ASP A 264 5.51 3.85 -14.16
CA ASP A 264 6.01 3.95 -12.79
C ASP A 264 5.51 2.78 -11.94
N MET A 265 6.40 2.32 -11.07
CA MET A 265 6.10 1.28 -10.11
C MET A 265 5.43 1.89 -8.89
N GLU A 266 4.19 1.50 -8.64
CA GLU A 266 3.47 1.80 -7.41
C GLU A 266 3.79 0.70 -6.39
N VAL A 267 4.29 1.11 -5.23
CA VAL A 267 4.69 0.21 -4.15
C VAL A 267 3.96 0.58 -2.87
N TRP A 268 3.47 -0.44 -2.17
CA TRP A 268 2.70 -0.31 -0.95
C TRP A 268 3.32 -1.21 0.11
N VAL A 269 3.50 -0.68 1.31
CA VAL A 269 3.94 -1.43 2.48
C VAL A 269 2.86 -1.32 3.56
N VAL A 270 2.34 -2.45 3.99
CA VAL A 270 1.22 -2.56 4.90
C VAL A 270 1.65 -3.32 6.15
N GLU A 271 1.36 -2.77 7.32
CA GLU A 271 1.40 -3.50 8.59
C GLU A 271 0.07 -4.19 8.83
N MET A 272 0.13 -5.51 9.01
CA MET A 272 -0.99 -6.40 9.28
C MET A 272 -0.91 -6.92 10.72
N PHE A 273 -2.00 -6.81 11.47
CA PHE A 273 -2.12 -7.27 12.86
C PHE A 273 -3.23 -8.31 13.04
#